data_AF-A0A2E0XIT1-F1
#
_entry.id   AF-A0A2E0XIT1-F1
#
_cell.length_a   1.000
_cell.length_b   1.000
_cell.length_c   1.000
_cell.angle_alpha   90.00
_cell.angle_beta   90.00
_cell.angle_gamma   90.00
#
_symmetry.space_group_name_H-M   'P 1'
#
loop_
_entity.id
_entity.type
_entity.pdbx_description
1 polymer ?
#
loop_
_entity_poly.entity_id
_entity_poly.type
_entity_poly.pdbx_seq_one_letter_code
_entity_poly.pdbx_strand_id
1 'polypeptide(L)'
;MTFLCCACSTGEIDNFEGIRIESDLRVSYVGVRIVLVDGNQQPLIWGSSILSPEVGLSAIHPSEIITEAEIHSLQNGEKHKQVFSGQLYNLRWSRIIGTDTRILAGEIPHVMIDEDRERDTQRGILTVTVRTEKQGPFTDTLTRVRIYTRSLEVYGL
;
A
#
# COMPACT_ATOMS: atom_id res chain seq x y z
N MET A 1 -26.59 -37.07 -8.94
CA MET A 1 -26.30 -36.01 -9.92
C MET A 1 -25.43 -34.99 -9.19
N THR A 2 -24.20 -34.84 -9.67
CA THR A 2 -23.10 -34.14 -9.00
C THR A 2 -23.08 -32.66 -9.39
N PHE A 3 -22.65 -31.81 -8.44
CA PHE A 3 -22.26 -30.40 -8.53
C PHE A 3 -23.28 -29.38 -9.06
N LEU A 4 -23.61 -28.39 -8.20
CA LEU A 4 -23.41 -26.99 -8.56
C LEU A 4 -23.10 -26.15 -7.31
N CYS A 5 -21.88 -25.63 -7.26
CA CYS A 5 -21.46 -24.53 -6.42
C CYS A 5 -22.27 -23.26 -6.73
N CYS A 6 -22.54 -22.45 -5.72
CA CYS A 6 -22.13 -21.04 -5.67
C CYS A 6 -22.65 -20.43 -4.35
N ALA A 7 -21.89 -20.61 -3.28
CA ALA A 7 -21.88 -19.61 -2.23
C ALA A 7 -21.21 -18.36 -2.83
N CYS A 8 -21.98 -17.52 -3.51
CA CYS A 8 -21.54 -16.16 -3.81
C CYS A 8 -21.46 -15.42 -2.47
N SER A 9 -20.30 -15.48 -1.81
CA SER A 9 -20.01 -14.56 -0.72
C SER A 9 -19.89 -13.15 -1.33
N THR A 10 -20.99 -12.42 -1.24
CA THR A 10 -21.11 -10.98 -1.54
C THR A 10 -20.32 -10.19 -0.50
N GLY A 11 -19.00 -10.26 -0.59
CA GLY A 11 -18.06 -9.53 0.27
C GLY A 11 -17.89 -8.09 -0.18
N GLU A 12 -18.99 -7.36 -0.33
CA GLU A 12 -18.92 -5.90 -0.39
C GLU A 12 -18.51 -5.40 0.99
N ILE A 13 -17.49 -4.55 1.05
CA ILE A 13 -17.07 -3.94 2.31
C ILE A 13 -17.96 -2.72 2.53
N ASP A 14 -19.06 -2.92 3.24
CA ASP A 14 -19.87 -1.82 3.76
C ASP A 14 -18.95 -0.85 4.49
N ASN A 15 -19.07 0.46 4.23
CA ASN A 15 -18.32 1.60 4.81
C ASN A 15 -16.89 1.87 4.32
N PHE A 16 -16.32 1.08 3.40
CA PHE A 16 -15.00 1.39 2.81
C PHE A 16 -15.12 2.39 1.66
N GLU A 17 -14.51 3.56 1.83
CA GLU A 17 -14.58 4.66 0.85
C GLU A 17 -13.20 5.13 0.36
N GLY A 18 -12.12 4.64 0.95
CA GLY A 18 -10.78 5.04 0.56
C GLY A 18 -9.69 4.32 1.31
N ILE A 19 -8.45 4.58 0.89
CA ILE A 19 -7.26 4.09 1.58
C ILE A 19 -6.47 5.27 2.15
N ARG A 20 -5.74 5.02 3.22
CA ARG A 20 -4.64 5.85 3.68
C ARG A 20 -3.37 5.03 3.65
N ILE A 21 -2.33 5.53 3.03
CA ILE A 21 -1.03 4.87 3.03
C ILE A 21 -0.10 5.49 4.08
N GLU A 22 0.74 4.63 4.64
CA GLU A 22 1.87 4.99 5.48
C GLU A 22 3.12 4.29 4.92
N SER A 23 4.30 4.82 5.18
CA SER A 23 5.55 4.22 4.70
C SER A 23 6.64 4.20 5.77
N ASP A 24 7.48 3.18 5.71
CA ASP A 24 8.68 3.06 6.53
C ASP A 24 9.90 2.65 5.71
N LEU A 25 10.97 3.45 5.77
CA LEU A 25 12.23 3.11 5.11
C LEU A 25 12.95 2.01 5.89
N ARG A 26 13.24 0.90 5.24
CA ARG A 26 14.15 -0.16 5.72
C ARG A 26 15.41 -0.18 4.88
N VAL A 27 16.42 -0.93 5.30
CA VAL A 27 17.69 -1.00 4.56
C VAL A 27 17.48 -1.56 3.14
N SER A 28 16.66 -2.60 3.01
CA SER A 28 16.46 -3.34 1.75
C SER A 28 15.18 -3.00 0.99
N TYR A 29 14.23 -2.28 1.59
CA TYR A 29 12.94 -1.98 0.97
C TYR A 29 12.27 -0.74 1.59
N VAL A 30 11.33 -0.15 0.86
CA VAL A 30 10.33 0.77 1.41
C VAL A 30 9.11 -0.06 1.83
N GLY A 31 8.83 -0.10 3.13
CA GLY A 31 7.62 -0.71 3.66
C GLY A 31 6.43 0.20 3.42
N VAL A 32 5.32 -0.36 2.93
CA VAL A 32 4.08 0.35 2.64
C VAL A 32 2.96 -0.30 3.45
N ARG A 33 2.23 0.52 4.21
CA ARG A 33 1.07 0.08 5.00
C ARG A 33 -0.14 0.78 4.45
N ILE A 34 -1.11 0.00 3.99
CA ILE A 34 -2.38 0.49 3.49
C ILE A 34 -3.41 0.28 4.59
N VAL A 35 -3.94 1.39 5.10
CA VAL A 35 -5.04 1.45 6.05
C VAL A 35 -6.32 1.66 5.27
N LEU A 36 -7.34 0.82 5.49
CA LEU A 36 -8.66 1.03 4.91
C LEU A 36 -9.40 2.09 5.74
N VAL A 37 -10.06 3.04 5.09
CA VAL A 37 -10.77 4.14 5.76
C VAL A 37 -12.21 4.30 5.27
N ASP A 38 -13.06 4.86 6.14
CA ASP A 38 -14.43 5.28 5.81
C ASP A 38 -14.48 6.66 5.14
N GLY A 39 -15.70 7.12 4.81
CA GLY A 39 -15.94 8.45 4.24
C GLY A 39 -15.48 9.63 5.12
N ASN A 40 -15.21 9.38 6.41
CA ASN A 40 -14.68 10.35 7.35
C ASN A 40 -13.16 10.22 7.56
N GLN A 41 -12.47 9.44 6.73
CA GLN A 41 -11.03 9.16 6.82
C GLN A 41 -10.62 8.44 8.10
N GLN A 42 -11.56 7.78 8.78
CA GLN A 42 -11.28 7.00 9.98
C GLN A 42 -10.87 5.58 9.62
N PRO A 43 -9.82 5.02 10.25
CA PRO A 43 -9.44 3.64 10.04
C PRO A 43 -10.58 2.68 10.37
N LEU A 44 -10.87 1.77 9.46
CA LEU A 44 -11.82 0.70 9.71
C LEU A 44 -11.27 -0.25 10.78
N ILE A 45 -12.07 -0.50 11.83
CA ILE A 45 -11.66 -1.31 12.99
C ILE A 45 -12.03 -2.77 12.72
N TRP A 46 -11.14 -3.68 13.10
CA TRP A 46 -11.28 -5.14 12.91
C TRP A 46 -12.64 -5.72 13.35
N GLY A 47 -13.30 -5.11 14.34
CA GLY A 47 -14.57 -5.58 14.91
C GLY A 47 -15.83 -4.93 14.34
N SER A 48 -15.74 -3.91 13.48
CA SER A 48 -16.87 -3.05 13.12
C SER A 48 -17.26 -3.12 11.63
N SER A 49 -17.33 -4.32 11.07
CA SER A 49 -17.52 -4.57 9.64
C SER A 49 -16.37 -4.08 8.79
N ILE A 50 -15.47 -5.01 8.48
CA ILE A 50 -15.09 -5.19 7.08
C ILE A 50 -15.57 -6.56 6.58
N LEU A 51 -15.68 -7.56 7.47
CA LEU A 51 -16.28 -8.89 7.32
C LEU A 51 -16.47 -9.48 8.73
N SER A 52 -17.70 -9.76 9.18
CA SER A 52 -17.99 -10.56 10.38
C SER A 52 -19.08 -11.59 10.00
N PRO A 53 -18.93 -12.88 10.35
CA PRO A 53 -18.86 -13.23 11.76
C PRO A 53 -17.58 -14.01 12.11
N GLU A 54 -16.96 -13.58 13.20
CA GLU A 54 -16.06 -14.35 14.07
C GLU A 54 -15.01 -15.24 13.38
N VAL A 55 -13.76 -14.76 13.37
CA VAL A 55 -12.54 -15.59 13.32
C VAL A 55 -12.47 -16.63 12.17
N GLY A 56 -11.88 -16.26 11.01
CA GLY A 56 -11.41 -17.22 10.00
C GLY A 56 -11.97 -17.03 8.58
N LEU A 57 -11.22 -17.54 7.59
CA LEU A 57 -11.55 -17.89 6.19
C LEU A 57 -12.29 -16.90 5.25
N SER A 58 -12.80 -15.76 5.73
CA SER A 58 -13.64 -14.84 4.93
C SER A 58 -12.97 -13.52 4.54
N ALA A 59 -11.78 -13.22 5.10
CA ALA A 59 -10.97 -12.06 4.71
C ALA A 59 -10.64 -12.14 3.21
N ILE A 60 -10.85 -11.04 2.46
CA ILE A 60 -10.31 -10.94 1.09
C ILE A 60 -8.84 -11.31 1.17
N HIS A 61 -8.46 -12.39 0.48
CA HIS A 61 -7.09 -12.86 0.52
C HIS A 61 -6.20 -11.78 -0.12
N PRO A 62 -4.97 -11.53 0.36
CA PRO A 62 -4.10 -10.53 -0.27
C PRO A 62 -3.91 -10.73 -1.78
N SER A 63 -4.00 -11.97 -2.28
CA SER A 63 -3.94 -12.26 -3.72
C SER A 63 -5.14 -11.79 -4.53
N GLU A 64 -6.27 -11.51 -3.88
CA GLU A 64 -7.47 -10.94 -4.52
C GLU A 64 -7.40 -9.41 -4.57
N ILE A 65 -6.34 -8.82 -4.02
CA ILE A 65 -6.11 -7.37 -3.99
C ILE A 65 -5.01 -7.05 -5.01
N ILE A 66 -5.37 -6.25 -6.01
CA ILE A 66 -4.42 -5.72 -6.97
C ILE A 66 -3.86 -4.41 -6.39
N THR A 67 -2.55 -4.35 -6.24
CA THR A 67 -1.85 -3.13 -5.82
C THR A 67 -0.95 -2.64 -6.94
N GLU A 68 -0.96 -1.34 -7.18
CA GLU A 68 -0.01 -0.64 -8.03
C GLU A 68 0.66 0.44 -7.18
N ALA A 69 1.98 0.59 -7.32
CA ALA A 69 2.74 1.60 -6.63
C ALA A 69 3.68 2.29 -7.62
N GLU A 70 3.74 3.61 -7.51
CA GLU A 70 4.62 4.46 -8.29
C GLU A 70 5.46 5.30 -7.34
N ILE A 71 6.75 5.39 -7.61
CA ILE A 71 7.64 6.30 -6.91
C ILE A 71 8.22 7.27 -7.91
N HIS A 72 8.12 8.55 -7.57
CA HIS A 72 8.84 9.62 -8.24
C HIS A 72 9.88 10.21 -7.29
N SER A 73 11.08 10.46 -7.80
CA SER A 73 12.06 11.28 -7.11
C SER A 73 11.56 12.73 -7.00
N LEU A 74 12.19 13.47 -6.09
CA LEU A 74 11.99 14.90 -5.97
C LEU A 74 13.23 15.64 -6.45
N GLN A 75 13.00 16.77 -7.11
CA GLN A 75 14.02 17.76 -7.43
C GLN A 75 13.39 19.14 -7.23
N ASN A 76 14.07 20.02 -6.50
CA ASN A 76 13.58 21.36 -6.16
C ASN A 76 12.20 21.36 -5.48
N GLY A 77 11.86 20.27 -4.78
CA GLY A 77 10.56 20.09 -4.12
C GLY A 77 9.42 19.64 -5.03
N GLU A 78 9.67 19.43 -6.33
CA GLU A 78 8.67 19.00 -7.31
C GLU A 78 8.89 17.54 -7.75
N LYS A 79 7.81 16.94 -8.28
CA LYS A 79 7.83 15.60 -8.89
C LYS A 79 8.82 15.62 -10.06
N HIS A 80 9.87 14.81 -9.99
CA HIS A 80 10.90 14.74 -11.02
C HIS A 80 10.78 13.46 -11.84
N LYS A 81 11.67 12.50 -11.64
CA LYS A 81 11.75 11.27 -12.44
C LYS A 81 10.94 10.14 -11.79
N GLN A 82 10.19 9.38 -12.59
CA GLN A 82 9.64 8.11 -12.13
C GLN A 82 10.78 7.10 -11.96
N VAL A 83 10.95 6.59 -10.74
CA VAL A 83 12.03 5.67 -10.37
C VAL A 83 11.52 4.28 -9.98
N PHE A 84 10.22 4.11 -9.87
CA PHE A 84 9.59 2.81 -9.72
C PHE A 84 8.15 2.87 -10.24
N SER A 85 7.71 1.80 -10.89
CA SER A 85 6.31 1.51 -11.16
C SER A 85 6.13 -0.01 -11.19
N GLY A 86 5.16 -0.51 -10.43
CA GLY A 86 4.91 -1.95 -10.34
C GLY A 86 3.98 -2.29 -9.19
N GLN A 87 3.88 -3.57 -8.86
CA GLN A 87 3.08 -4.03 -7.72
C GLN A 87 3.86 -3.98 -6.42
N LEU A 88 3.15 -3.96 -5.29
CA LEU A 88 3.76 -4.20 -3.99
C LEU A 88 4.11 -5.68 -3.82
N TYR A 89 5.29 -5.95 -3.28
CA TYR A 89 5.76 -7.30 -2.98
C TYR A 89 5.39 -7.70 -1.55
N ASN A 90 5.39 -9.01 -1.27
CA ASN A 90 5.16 -9.58 0.07
C ASN A 90 3.86 -9.09 0.73
N LEU A 91 2.82 -8.91 -0.08
CA LEU A 91 1.53 -8.38 0.34
C LEU A 91 0.86 -9.31 1.36
N ARG A 92 0.55 -8.79 2.55
CA ARG A 92 -0.02 -9.57 3.65
C ARG A 92 -0.88 -8.72 4.56
N TRP A 93 -1.87 -9.35 5.18
CA TRP A 93 -2.59 -8.73 6.29
C TRP A 93 -1.67 -8.61 7.50
N SER A 94 -1.73 -7.47 8.16
CA SER A 94 -1.04 -7.17 9.41
C SER A 94 -1.95 -6.33 10.31
N ARG A 95 -1.46 -6.06 11.52
CA ARG A 95 -2.16 -5.27 12.54
C ARG A 95 -1.23 -4.18 13.06
N ILE A 96 -1.76 -2.99 13.27
CA ILE A 96 -1.00 -1.93 13.94
C ILE A 96 -0.86 -2.32 15.42
N ILE A 97 0.38 -2.33 15.92
CA ILE A 97 0.67 -2.71 17.31
C ILE A 97 -0.08 -1.77 18.25
N GLY A 98 -0.84 -2.34 19.19
CA GLY A 98 -1.60 -1.58 20.19
C GLY A 98 -2.96 -1.05 19.71
N THR A 99 -3.38 -1.32 18.48
CA THR A 99 -4.74 -0.98 17.99
C THR A 99 -5.45 -2.20 17.42
N ASP A 100 -6.77 -2.13 17.19
CA ASP A 100 -7.54 -3.12 16.43
C ASP A 100 -7.57 -2.83 14.92
N THR A 101 -6.66 -1.99 14.41
CA THR A 101 -6.64 -1.60 13.00
C THR A 101 -5.94 -2.68 12.16
N ARG A 102 -6.68 -3.26 11.21
CA ARG A 102 -6.13 -4.14 10.17
C ARG A 102 -5.49 -3.29 9.08
N ILE A 103 -4.32 -3.69 8.62
CA ILE A 103 -3.63 -3.04 7.50
C ILE A 103 -3.19 -4.09 6.48
N LEU A 104 -3.14 -3.69 5.22
CA LEU A 104 -2.48 -4.45 4.18
C LEU A 104 -1.04 -3.94 4.06
N ALA A 105 -0.07 -4.78 4.39
CA ALA A 105 1.34 -4.45 4.34
C ALA A 105 1.96 -5.01 3.05
N GLY A 106 2.70 -4.17 2.34
CA GLY A 106 3.46 -4.54 1.15
C GLY A 106 4.82 -3.84 1.14
N GLU A 107 5.66 -4.21 0.20
CA GLU A 107 7.06 -3.80 0.16
C GLU A 107 7.47 -3.40 -1.26
N ILE A 108 8.30 -2.36 -1.38
CA ILE A 108 8.97 -2.00 -2.63
C ILE A 108 10.46 -2.26 -2.41
N PRO A 109 11.03 -3.34 -2.96
CA PRO A 109 12.45 -3.64 -2.79
C PRO A 109 13.32 -2.52 -3.37
N HIS A 110 14.31 -2.05 -2.62
CA HIS A 110 15.20 -0.97 -3.10
C HIS A 110 15.94 -1.30 -4.37
N VAL A 111 16.23 -2.59 -4.59
CA VAL A 111 16.87 -3.08 -5.81
C VAL A 111 16.04 -2.84 -7.07
N MET A 112 14.73 -2.59 -6.92
CA MET A 112 13.81 -2.27 -8.03
C MET A 112 13.62 -0.76 -8.21
N ILE A 113 14.16 0.07 -7.31
CA ILE A 113 14.03 1.53 -7.40
C ILE A 113 15.24 2.05 -8.15
N ASP A 114 15.00 2.66 -9.30
CA ASP A 114 16.04 3.28 -10.10
C ASP A 114 16.69 4.45 -9.37
N GLU A 115 17.99 4.59 -9.58
CA GLU A 115 18.72 5.74 -9.08
C GLU A 115 18.43 6.98 -9.95
N ASP A 116 18.01 8.08 -9.32
CA ASP A 116 17.95 9.41 -9.97
C ASP A 116 19.11 10.29 -9.54
N ARG A 117 20.17 10.35 -10.33
CA ARG A 117 21.39 11.12 -10.00
C ARG A 117 21.17 12.63 -9.92
N GLU A 118 20.10 13.14 -10.51
CA GLU A 118 19.81 14.58 -10.54
C GLU A 118 18.93 15.03 -9.37
N ARG A 119 18.45 14.10 -8.53
CA ARG A 119 17.70 14.43 -7.32
C ARG A 119 18.55 15.22 -6.34
N ASP A 120 17.91 16.11 -5.61
CA ASP A 120 18.54 16.92 -4.55
C ASP A 120 18.22 16.40 -3.13
N THR A 121 17.40 15.35 -3.03
CA THR A 121 16.98 14.76 -1.76
C THR A 121 16.84 13.25 -1.83
N GLN A 122 16.88 12.60 -0.67
CA GLN A 122 16.57 11.16 -0.51
C GLN A 122 15.06 10.88 -0.53
N ARG A 123 14.24 11.91 -0.72
CA ARG A 123 12.78 11.83 -0.62
C ARG A 123 12.13 11.74 -2.00
N GLY A 124 10.92 11.22 -2.02
CA GLY A 124 10.11 11.05 -3.21
C GLY A 124 8.62 11.26 -2.95
N ILE A 125 7.84 11.05 -3.99
CA ILE A 125 6.38 10.95 -3.95
C ILE A 125 6.04 9.49 -4.19
N LEU A 126 5.36 8.88 -3.23
CA LEU A 126 4.85 7.51 -3.32
C LEU A 126 3.34 7.60 -3.55
N THR A 127 2.89 7.08 -4.68
CA THR A 127 1.46 6.90 -4.98
C THR A 127 1.16 5.42 -4.97
N VAL A 128 0.07 5.04 -4.30
CA VAL A 128 -0.38 3.65 -4.25
C VAL A 128 -1.84 3.60 -4.65
N THR A 129 -2.15 2.70 -5.58
CA THR A 129 -3.50 2.37 -6.01
C THR A 129 -3.82 0.96 -5.58
N VAL A 130 -5.00 0.77 -4.98
CA VAL A 130 -5.53 -0.52 -4.55
C VAL A 130 -6.84 -0.75 -5.28
N ARG A 131 -6.98 -1.93 -5.87
CA ARG A 131 -8.21 -2.36 -6.54
C ARG A 131 -8.60 -3.75 -6.03
N THR A 132 -9.90 -3.96 -5.86
CA THR A 132 -10.47 -5.30 -5.63
C THR A 132 -11.44 -5.61 -6.77
N GLU A 133 -11.86 -6.86 -6.92
CA GLU A 133 -12.87 -7.20 -7.92
C GLU A 133 -14.25 -6.60 -7.62
N LYS A 134 -14.51 -6.27 -6.35
CA LYS A 134 -15.83 -5.84 -5.85
C LYS A 134 -15.95 -4.33 -5.68
N GLN A 135 -14.83 -3.62 -5.55
CA GLN A 135 -14.79 -2.18 -5.34
C GLN A 135 -13.74 -1.54 -6.25
N GLY A 136 -14.03 -0.33 -6.72
CA GLY A 136 -13.19 0.40 -7.67
C GLY A 136 -11.78 0.69 -7.15
N PRO A 137 -10.91 1.30 -7.99
CA PRO A 137 -9.58 1.67 -7.56
C PRO A 137 -9.64 2.81 -6.52
N PHE A 138 -8.94 2.62 -5.41
CA PHE A 138 -8.68 3.66 -4.42
C PHE A 138 -7.21 4.04 -4.50
N THR A 139 -6.93 5.34 -4.52
CA THR A 139 -5.57 5.84 -4.65
C THR A 139 -5.27 6.80 -3.51
N ASP A 140 -4.09 6.66 -2.92
CA ASP A 140 -3.55 7.65 -1.98
C ASP A 140 -2.09 7.96 -2.33
N THR A 141 -1.64 9.15 -1.94
CA THR A 141 -0.32 9.69 -2.27
C THR A 141 0.34 10.31 -1.05
N LEU A 142 1.54 9.81 -0.73
CA LEU A 142 2.42 10.42 0.26
C LEU A 142 3.51 11.21 -0.44
N THR A 143 3.62 12.47 -0.06
CA THR A 143 4.71 13.34 -0.49
C THR A 143 5.86 13.30 0.51
N ARG A 144 7.07 13.56 0.03
CA ARG A 144 8.29 13.67 0.86
C ARG A 144 8.62 12.39 1.65
N VAL A 145 8.23 11.22 1.14
CA VAL A 145 8.59 9.91 1.69
C VAL A 145 10.07 9.66 1.51
N ARG A 146 10.77 9.09 2.48
CA ARG A 146 12.16 8.65 2.27
C ARG A 146 12.20 7.41 1.39
N ILE A 147 12.86 7.51 0.25
CA ILE A 147 12.96 6.46 -0.79
C ILE A 147 14.38 5.89 -0.84
N TYR A 148 15.38 6.75 -0.77
CA TYR A 148 16.78 6.34 -0.90
C TYR A 148 17.43 6.17 0.47
N THR A 149 18.27 5.14 0.62
CA THR A 149 19.02 4.88 1.86
C THR A 149 20.36 5.62 1.91
N ARG A 150 20.95 5.93 0.75
CA ARG A 150 22.27 6.58 0.66
C ARG A 150 22.14 8.08 0.44
N SER A 151 22.98 8.85 1.12
CA SER A 151 23.10 10.29 0.91
C SER A 151 23.70 10.56 -0.47
N LEU A 152 23.33 11.68 -1.08
CA LEU A 152 23.88 12.13 -2.38
C LEU A 152 25.39 12.36 -2.32
N GLU A 153 25.92 12.62 -1.13
CA GLU A 153 27.35 12.87 -0.86
C GLU A 153 28.27 11.70 -1.21
N VAL A 154 27.74 10.48 -1.40
CA VAL A 154 28.55 9.28 -1.67
C VAL A 154 28.88 9.10 -3.17
N TYR A 155 28.36 9.94 -4.07
CA TYR A 155 28.69 9.89 -5.51
C TYR A 155 29.85 10.83 -5.90
N GLY A 156 30.49 11.49 -4.94
CA GLY A 156 31.78 12.14 -5.15
C GLY A 156 32.91 11.14 -4.95
N LEU A 157 33.19 10.32 -5.97
CA LEU A 157 34.50 9.72 -6.35
C LEU A 157 34.32 8.82 -7.59
#